data_AF-A0AAC9V8C2-F1
#
_entry.id   AF-A0AAC9V8C2-F1
#
_cell.length_a   1.000
_cell.length_b   1.000
_cell.length_c   1.000
_cell.angle_alpha   90.00
_cell.angle_beta   90.00
_cell.angle_gamma   90.00
#
_symmetry.space_group_name_H-M   'P 1'
#
loop_
_entity.id
_entity.type
_entity.pdbx_description
1 polymer ?
#
loop_
_entity_poly.entity_id
_entity_poly.type
_entity_poly.pdbx_seq_one_letter_code
_entity_poly.pdbx_strand_id
1 'polypeptide(L)'
;MNWGYSKQYSGDFIDGKRAGTGKYINEYVLEGERQKVVYSGAWKQDRMDGDGTLTRKATKEDGVVRMNEIQTGTFKNGSLLYGYDVIHAVADPDFSFSYRSNQETLQIMGGHENLKASLKQGTLFSIDYRKGSIRKSCSIFPADTKAAQREQDAALKYLQGIQTRLGPYMEEFERLSKQVPLK
;
A
#
# COMPACT_ATOMS: atom_id res chain seq x y z
N MET A 1 -14.76 -20.16 -12.85
CA MET A 1 -15.83 -20.50 -11.90
C MET A 1 -16.51 -19.23 -11.42
N ASN A 2 -17.84 -19.20 -11.44
CA ASN A 2 -18.64 -18.05 -10.98
C ASN A 2 -19.51 -18.51 -9.81
N TRP A 3 -19.58 -17.70 -8.76
CA TRP A 3 -20.47 -17.91 -7.61
C TRP A 3 -21.43 -16.73 -7.53
N GLY A 4 -22.59 -16.90 -8.17
CA GLY A 4 -23.53 -15.81 -8.39
C GLY A 4 -22.95 -14.72 -9.30
N TYR A 5 -23.48 -13.50 -9.16
CA TYR A 5 -23.07 -12.35 -9.98
C TYR A 5 -21.85 -11.60 -9.42
N SER A 6 -21.59 -11.73 -8.13
CA SER A 6 -20.61 -10.93 -7.40
C SER A 6 -19.22 -11.53 -7.29
N LYS A 7 -19.08 -12.86 -7.43
CA LYS A 7 -17.80 -13.55 -7.22
C LYS A 7 -17.41 -14.38 -8.43
N GLN A 8 -16.19 -14.16 -8.90
CA GLN A 8 -15.66 -14.84 -10.07
C GLN A 8 -14.22 -15.26 -9.81
N TYR A 9 -13.84 -16.41 -10.32
CA TYR A 9 -12.45 -16.87 -10.33
C TYR A 9 -12.10 -17.51 -11.67
N SER A 10 -10.93 -17.18 -12.20
CA SER A 10 -10.33 -17.82 -13.35
C SER A 10 -8.92 -18.30 -12.98
N GLY A 11 -8.69 -19.60 -13.06
CA GLY A 11 -7.44 -20.23 -12.64
C GLY A 11 -7.66 -21.71 -12.33
N ASP A 12 -6.60 -22.35 -11.82
CA ASP A 12 -6.60 -23.78 -11.57
C ASP A 12 -7.26 -24.15 -10.24
N PHE A 13 -7.73 -25.40 -10.18
CA PHE A 13 -8.23 -26.01 -8.96
C PHE A 13 -7.52 -27.35 -8.72
N ILE A 14 -7.09 -27.58 -7.49
CA ILE A 14 -6.60 -28.87 -7.00
C ILE A 14 -7.48 -29.28 -5.83
N ASP A 15 -8.06 -30.49 -5.88
CA ASP A 15 -9.00 -31.02 -4.88
C ASP A 15 -10.18 -30.07 -4.58
N GLY A 16 -10.70 -29.43 -5.63
CA GLY A 16 -11.81 -28.48 -5.53
C GLY A 16 -11.45 -27.12 -4.93
N LYS A 17 -10.17 -26.86 -4.64
CA LYS A 17 -9.68 -25.59 -4.08
C LYS A 17 -8.83 -24.83 -5.08
N ARG A 18 -8.92 -23.51 -5.08
CA ARG A 18 -8.09 -22.65 -5.94
C ARG A 18 -6.61 -22.89 -5.67
N ALA A 19 -5.85 -23.07 -6.75
CA ALA A 19 -4.44 -23.37 -6.73
C ALA A 19 -3.73 -22.78 -7.96
N GLY A 20 -2.40 -22.78 -7.97
CA GLY A 20 -1.62 -22.27 -9.10
C GLY A 20 -1.79 -20.76 -9.27
N THR A 21 -1.82 -20.26 -10.50
CA THR A 21 -2.03 -18.84 -10.78
C THR A 21 -3.48 -18.60 -11.16
N GLY A 22 -4.08 -17.54 -10.62
CA GLY A 22 -5.46 -17.21 -10.96
C GLY A 22 -5.86 -15.79 -10.60
N LYS A 23 -6.98 -15.37 -11.19
CA LYS A 23 -7.63 -14.09 -10.98
C LYS A 23 -8.95 -14.27 -10.25
N TYR A 24 -9.11 -13.62 -9.11
CA TYR A 24 -10.34 -13.55 -8.34
C TYR A 24 -10.92 -12.14 -8.40
N ILE A 25 -12.25 -12.04 -8.53
CA ILE A 25 -13.01 -10.79 -8.49
C ILE A 25 -14.15 -10.99 -7.48
N ASN A 26 -14.32 -10.02 -6.59
CA ASN A 26 -15.43 -9.97 -5.65
C ASN A 26 -16.01 -8.55 -5.59
N GLU A 27 -17.30 -8.43 -5.87
CA GLU A 27 -18.04 -7.18 -5.84
C GLU A 27 -19.18 -7.27 -4.83
N TYR A 28 -19.26 -6.32 -3.88
CA TYR A 28 -20.28 -6.31 -2.83
C TYR A 28 -20.55 -4.88 -2.37
N VAL A 29 -21.62 -4.68 -1.60
CA VAL A 29 -21.92 -3.38 -0.98
C VAL A 29 -21.56 -3.44 0.49
N LEU A 30 -20.83 -2.43 0.97
CA LEU A 30 -20.50 -2.24 2.38
C LEU A 30 -20.77 -0.76 2.71
N GLU A 31 -21.58 -0.51 3.73
CA GLU A 31 -21.89 0.85 4.20
C GLU A 31 -22.40 1.80 3.09
N GLY A 32 -23.18 1.25 2.15
CA GLY A 32 -23.73 2.02 1.01
C GLY A 32 -22.75 2.25 -0.14
N GLU A 33 -21.51 1.77 -0.04
CA GLU A 33 -20.50 1.88 -1.09
C GLU A 33 -20.29 0.53 -1.80
N ARG A 34 -20.18 0.58 -3.13
CA ARG A 34 -19.80 -0.57 -3.96
C ARG A 34 -18.31 -0.83 -3.79
N GLN A 35 -18.00 -2.00 -3.26
CA GLN A 35 -16.66 -2.52 -3.10
C GLN A 35 -16.32 -3.44 -4.26
N LYS A 36 -15.14 -3.25 -4.86
CA LYS A 36 -14.57 -4.17 -5.85
C LYS A 36 -13.18 -4.59 -5.39
N VAL A 37 -13.02 -5.89 -5.19
CA VAL A 37 -11.76 -6.52 -4.80
C VAL A 37 -11.29 -7.43 -5.92
N VAL A 38 -10.09 -7.21 -6.44
CA VAL A 38 -9.49 -8.03 -7.50
C VAL A 38 -8.13 -8.52 -7.07
N TYR A 39 -7.91 -9.83 -7.06
CA TYR A 39 -6.58 -10.41 -6.87
C TYR A 39 -6.15 -11.15 -8.13
N SER A 40 -4.94 -10.91 -8.60
CA SER A 40 -4.30 -11.70 -9.66
C SER A 40 -2.95 -12.18 -9.15
N GLY A 41 -2.76 -13.49 -9.03
CA GLY A 41 -1.53 -14.04 -8.46
C GLY A 41 -1.63 -15.51 -8.09
N ALA A 42 -0.72 -15.93 -7.24
CA ALA A 42 -0.60 -17.31 -6.78
C ALA A 42 -1.63 -17.68 -5.71
N TRP A 43 -2.15 -18.90 -5.83
CA TRP A 43 -3.15 -19.50 -4.95
C TRP A 43 -2.65 -20.83 -4.40
N LYS A 44 -2.95 -21.06 -3.11
CA LYS A 44 -2.76 -22.35 -2.47
C LYS A 44 -3.91 -22.61 -1.51
N GLN A 45 -4.65 -23.69 -1.74
CA GLN A 45 -5.76 -24.11 -0.88
C GLN A 45 -6.75 -22.96 -0.59
N ASP A 46 -7.24 -22.30 -1.64
CA ASP A 46 -8.18 -21.17 -1.56
C ASP A 46 -7.65 -19.86 -0.96
N ARG A 47 -6.34 -19.75 -0.73
CA ARG A 47 -5.72 -18.55 -0.21
C ARG A 47 -4.77 -17.94 -1.23
N MET A 48 -4.68 -16.60 -1.23
CA MET A 48 -3.59 -15.86 -1.87
C MET A 48 -2.28 -16.27 -1.17
N ASP A 49 -1.39 -16.96 -1.88
CA ASP A 49 -0.17 -17.56 -1.32
C ASP A 49 0.90 -17.62 -2.42
N GLY A 50 1.89 -16.73 -2.31
CA GLY A 50 2.87 -16.44 -3.35
C GLY A 50 2.67 -15.04 -3.97
N ASP A 51 3.34 -14.78 -5.08
CA ASP A 51 3.36 -13.44 -5.68
C ASP A 51 2.03 -13.09 -6.34
N GLY A 52 1.65 -11.81 -6.24
CA GLY A 52 0.44 -11.30 -6.88
C GLY A 52 0.22 -9.81 -6.69
N THR A 53 -0.91 -9.36 -7.20
CA THR A 53 -1.42 -7.99 -7.06
C THR A 53 -2.87 -8.04 -6.59
N LEU A 54 -3.17 -7.32 -5.52
CA LEU A 54 -4.50 -7.11 -4.98
C LEU A 54 -4.88 -5.65 -5.20
N THR A 55 -6.05 -5.39 -5.79
CA THR A 55 -6.64 -4.06 -5.81
C THR A 55 -7.96 -4.03 -5.07
N ARG A 56 -8.23 -2.90 -4.42
CA ARG A 56 -9.51 -2.62 -3.77
C ARG A 56 -9.99 -1.25 -4.19
N LYS A 57 -11.27 -1.15 -4.52
CA LYS A 57 -11.91 0.11 -4.91
C LYS A 57 -13.24 0.24 -4.21
N ALA A 58 -13.46 1.39 -3.57
CA ALA A 58 -14.72 1.77 -2.96
C ALA A 58 -15.34 2.92 -3.77
N THR A 59 -16.58 2.73 -4.22
CA THR A 59 -17.30 3.68 -5.07
C THR A 59 -18.68 3.94 -4.51
N LYS A 60 -19.05 5.21 -4.38
CA LYS A 60 -20.40 5.64 -4.00
C LYS A 60 -21.42 5.30 -5.08
N GLU A 61 -22.70 5.37 -4.73
CA GLU A 61 -23.79 5.12 -5.68
C GLU A 61 -23.76 6.08 -6.89
N ASP A 62 -23.33 7.33 -6.67
CA ASP A 62 -23.14 8.36 -7.70
C ASP A 62 -21.92 8.13 -8.61
N GLY A 63 -21.16 7.05 -8.40
CA GLY A 63 -19.97 6.71 -9.18
C GLY A 63 -18.67 7.37 -8.67
N VAL A 64 -18.71 8.21 -7.63
CA VAL A 64 -17.51 8.83 -7.06
C VAL A 64 -16.66 7.77 -6.35
N VAL A 65 -15.39 7.65 -6.73
CA VAL A 65 -14.43 6.76 -6.06
C VAL A 65 -13.98 7.42 -4.76
N ARG A 66 -14.15 6.73 -3.64
CA ARG A 66 -13.75 7.21 -2.30
C ARG A 66 -12.40 6.69 -1.87
N MET A 67 -12.03 5.51 -2.35
CA MET A 67 -10.77 4.85 -2.05
C MET A 67 -10.37 3.95 -3.22
N ASN A 68 -9.08 3.94 -3.53
CA ASN A 68 -8.47 3.04 -4.50
C ASN A 68 -7.10 2.59 -3.97
N GLU A 69 -6.87 1.28 -3.90
CA GLU A 69 -5.72 0.65 -3.25
C GLU A 69 -5.12 -0.36 -4.22
N ILE A 70 -3.79 -0.42 -4.23
CA ILE A 70 -3.01 -1.45 -4.89
C ILE A 70 -1.96 -2.00 -3.94
N GLN A 71 -2.00 -3.30 -3.73
CA GLN A 71 -0.97 -4.07 -3.07
C GLN A 71 -0.28 -4.97 -4.09
N THR A 72 1.05 -5.04 -4.08
CA THR A 72 1.81 -5.93 -4.96
C THR A 72 3.01 -6.52 -4.24
N GLY A 73 3.25 -7.81 -4.44
CA GLY A 73 4.34 -8.55 -3.81
C GLY A 73 3.91 -9.97 -3.41
N THR A 74 4.56 -10.51 -2.38
CA THR A 74 4.32 -11.87 -1.90
C THR A 74 3.22 -11.90 -0.85
N PHE A 75 2.19 -12.70 -1.10
CA PHE A 75 1.09 -12.93 -0.18
C PHE A 75 1.30 -14.22 0.59
N LYS A 76 0.82 -14.26 1.84
CA LYS A 76 0.75 -15.48 2.62
C LYS A 76 -0.59 -15.56 3.34
N ASN A 77 -1.29 -16.68 3.18
CA ASN A 77 -2.59 -16.92 3.80
C ASN A 77 -3.60 -15.78 3.59
N GLY A 78 -3.60 -15.14 2.42
CA GLY A 78 -4.56 -14.07 2.10
C GLY A 78 -4.13 -12.65 2.48
N SER A 79 -2.92 -12.43 3.01
CA SER A 79 -2.41 -11.10 3.37
C SER A 79 -1.07 -10.83 2.71
N LEU A 80 -0.81 -9.56 2.37
CA LEU A 80 0.50 -9.13 1.87
C LEU A 80 1.56 -9.35 2.96
N LEU A 81 2.47 -10.29 2.70
CA LEU A 81 3.60 -10.58 3.59
C LEU A 81 4.75 -9.62 3.30
N TYR A 82 5.12 -9.48 2.02
CA TYR A 82 6.20 -8.61 1.55
C TYR A 82 5.77 -7.85 0.30
N GLY A 83 6.24 -6.61 0.14
CA GLY A 83 5.97 -5.79 -1.04
C GLY A 83 5.42 -4.42 -0.69
N TYR A 84 4.64 -3.87 -1.62
CA TYR A 84 4.15 -2.51 -1.62
C TYR A 84 2.64 -2.46 -1.42
N ASP A 85 2.18 -1.40 -0.79
CA ASP A 85 0.78 -1.07 -0.55
C ASP A 85 0.62 0.44 -0.72
N VAL A 86 -0.21 0.85 -1.67
CA VAL A 86 -0.47 2.25 -1.99
C VAL A 86 -1.97 2.48 -1.99
N ILE A 87 -2.40 3.44 -1.17
CA ILE A 87 -3.80 3.82 -1.00
C ILE A 87 -3.94 5.28 -1.40
N HIS A 88 -4.91 5.57 -2.25
CA HIS A 88 -5.45 6.91 -2.50
C HIS A 88 -6.88 6.95 -1.98
N ALA A 89 -7.18 7.87 -1.09
CA ALA A 89 -8.51 8.02 -0.53
C ALA A 89 -8.88 9.50 -0.38
N VAL A 90 -10.18 9.78 -0.29
CA VAL A 90 -10.63 11.13 0.08
C VAL A 90 -10.43 11.32 1.59
N ALA A 91 -9.19 11.63 1.95
CA ALA A 91 -8.65 11.85 3.27
C ALA A 91 -7.60 12.99 3.22
N ASP A 92 -7.09 13.41 4.38
CA ASP A 92 -5.99 14.38 4.48
C ASP A 92 -4.88 13.82 5.40
N PRO A 93 -3.69 13.44 4.88
CA PRO A 93 -3.34 13.45 3.45
C PRO A 93 -4.08 12.37 2.66
N ASP A 94 -4.14 12.55 1.34
CA ASP A 94 -4.91 11.72 0.41
C ASP A 94 -4.20 10.43 -0.02
N PHE A 95 -2.86 10.35 0.14
CA PHE A 95 -2.11 9.12 -0.09
C PHE A 95 -1.42 8.56 1.16
N SER A 96 -1.39 7.23 1.20
CA SER A 96 -0.56 6.42 2.09
C SER A 96 0.24 5.43 1.27
N PHE A 97 1.53 5.32 1.58
CA PHE A 97 2.48 4.42 0.94
C PHE A 97 3.13 3.54 1.99
N SER A 98 3.17 2.24 1.76
CA SER A 98 3.79 1.27 2.65
C SER A 98 4.61 0.27 1.87
N TYR A 99 5.84 0.02 2.34
CA TYR A 99 6.69 -1.07 1.90
C TYR A 99 7.06 -1.93 3.11
N ARG A 100 7.05 -3.26 2.92
CA ARG A 100 7.46 -4.21 3.96
C ARG A 100 8.26 -5.38 3.39
N SER A 101 9.26 -5.80 4.14
CA SER A 101 10.06 -7.00 3.93
C SER A 101 10.25 -7.72 5.28
N ASN A 102 11.06 -8.78 5.31
CA ASN A 102 11.42 -9.48 6.54
C ASN A 102 12.24 -8.62 7.53
N GLN A 103 12.95 -7.60 7.05
CA GLN A 103 13.91 -6.82 7.85
C GLN A 103 13.65 -5.32 7.85
N GLU A 104 12.80 -4.84 6.94
CA GLU A 104 12.64 -3.42 6.67
C GLU A 104 11.18 -3.07 6.42
N THR A 105 10.72 -1.97 7.03
CA THR A 105 9.43 -1.34 6.75
C THR A 105 9.62 0.14 6.50
N LEU A 106 8.85 0.68 5.56
CA LEU A 106 8.78 2.10 5.25
C LEU A 106 7.31 2.48 5.08
N GLN A 107 6.86 3.51 5.79
CA GLN A 107 5.55 4.10 5.61
C GLN A 107 5.71 5.60 5.35
N ILE A 108 4.97 6.13 4.38
CA ILE A 108 4.97 7.54 4.02
C ILE A 108 3.52 7.97 3.87
N MET A 109 3.17 9.13 4.41
CA MET A 109 1.92 9.82 4.12
C MET A 109 2.23 11.15 3.42
N GLY A 110 1.34 11.61 2.54
CA GLY A 110 1.49 12.90 1.85
C GLY A 110 0.93 12.87 0.43
N GLY A 111 1.46 13.74 -0.44
CA GLY A 111 1.14 13.72 -1.88
C GLY A 111 1.86 12.62 -2.65
N HIS A 112 1.45 12.39 -3.89
CA HIS A 112 1.90 11.26 -4.71
C HIS A 112 3.01 11.55 -5.72
N GLU A 113 3.55 12.77 -5.73
CA GLU A 113 4.58 13.20 -6.67
C GLU A 113 5.81 13.70 -5.93
N ASN A 114 6.97 13.55 -6.57
CA ASN A 114 8.24 14.11 -6.12
C ASN A 114 8.65 13.67 -4.70
N LEU A 115 8.31 12.44 -4.29
CA LEU A 115 8.58 11.89 -2.95
C LEU A 115 10.05 11.99 -2.56
N LYS A 116 10.97 11.77 -3.53
CA LYS A 116 12.42 11.93 -3.31
C LYS A 116 12.79 13.37 -2.98
N ALA A 117 12.25 14.33 -3.73
CA ALA A 117 12.51 15.75 -3.49
C ALA A 117 11.92 16.16 -2.14
N SER A 118 10.72 15.68 -1.81
CA SER A 118 10.07 15.96 -0.53
C SER A 118 10.85 15.40 0.66
N LEU A 119 11.42 14.19 0.57
CA LEU A 119 12.33 13.68 1.60
C LEU A 119 13.58 14.57 1.73
N LYS A 120 14.20 14.92 0.61
CA LYS A 120 15.41 15.76 0.60
C LYS A 120 15.15 17.13 1.22
N GLN A 121 13.96 17.69 1.04
CA GLN A 121 13.55 18.98 1.58
C GLN A 121 12.95 18.89 2.99
N GLY A 122 12.57 17.69 3.46
CA GLY A 122 11.89 17.49 4.74
C GLY A 122 10.42 17.91 4.74
N THR A 123 9.75 17.78 3.59
CA THR A 123 8.37 18.26 3.36
C THR A 123 7.35 17.13 3.18
N LEU A 124 7.74 15.87 3.39
CA LEU A 124 6.78 14.77 3.51
C LEU A 124 5.85 15.02 4.71
N PHE A 125 4.56 14.67 4.59
CA PHE A 125 3.62 14.81 5.71
C PHE A 125 4.06 13.96 6.90
N SER A 126 4.41 12.70 6.65
CA SER A 126 5.11 11.86 7.62
C SER A 126 5.91 10.76 6.92
N ILE A 127 6.92 10.25 7.62
CA ILE A 127 7.67 9.06 7.22
C ILE A 127 8.08 8.25 8.45
N ASP A 128 7.73 6.98 8.45
CA ASP A 128 8.11 5.99 9.45
C ASP A 128 8.98 4.91 8.82
N TYR A 129 10.19 4.77 9.36
CA TYR A 129 11.21 3.88 8.83
C TYR A 129 11.73 2.95 9.92
N ARG A 130 11.77 1.64 9.61
CA ARG A 130 12.34 0.64 10.50
C ARG A 130 13.21 -0.33 9.73
N LYS A 131 14.39 -0.65 10.28
CA LYS A 131 15.23 -1.74 9.79
C LYS A 131 16.07 -2.35 10.93
N GLY A 132 15.78 -3.59 11.29
CA GLY A 132 16.36 -4.20 12.49
C GLY A 132 16.05 -3.37 13.75
N SER A 133 17.08 -2.93 14.47
CA SER A 133 16.95 -2.06 15.64
C SER A 133 16.74 -0.57 15.30
N ILE A 134 16.98 -0.17 14.06
CA ILE A 134 16.86 1.22 13.62
C ILE A 134 15.37 1.57 13.52
N ARG A 135 14.97 2.64 14.19
CA ARG A 135 13.63 3.25 14.11
C ARG A 135 13.79 4.75 13.93
N LYS A 136 13.14 5.29 12.91
CA LYS A 136 13.17 6.72 12.56
C LYS A 136 11.78 7.14 12.15
N SER A 137 11.30 8.22 12.74
CA SER A 137 9.99 8.78 12.45
C SER A 137 10.15 10.29 12.40
N CYS A 138 9.59 10.93 11.39
CA CYS A 138 9.45 12.37 11.36
C CYS A 138 8.12 12.77 10.71
N SER A 139 7.61 13.92 11.13
CA SER A 139 6.35 14.51 10.69
C SER A 139 6.60 15.95 10.24
N ILE A 140 5.74 16.46 9.37
CA ILE A 140 5.73 17.89 9.01
C ILE A 140 5.30 18.77 10.20
N PHE A 141 4.61 18.19 11.19
CA PHE A 141 4.17 18.92 12.36
C PHE A 141 5.30 19.08 13.38
N PRO A 142 5.44 20.29 13.98
CA PRO A 142 6.40 20.49 15.05
C PRO A 142 6.06 19.60 16.24
N ALA A 143 7.10 19.12 16.93
CA ALA A 143 6.89 18.33 18.14
C ALA A 143 6.50 19.22 19.33
N ASP A 144 5.74 18.65 20.28
CA ASP A 144 5.26 19.36 21.48
C ASP A 144 6.39 19.84 22.41
N THR A 145 7.58 19.24 22.30
CA THR A 145 8.73 19.58 23.15
C THR A 145 10.00 19.75 22.34
N LYS A 146 10.93 20.57 22.87
CA LYS A 146 12.27 20.74 22.28
C LYS A 146 13.05 19.42 22.17
N ALA A 147 12.86 18.50 23.12
CA ALA A 147 13.51 17.19 23.09
C ALA A 147 12.98 16.35 21.92
N ALA A 148 11.66 16.24 21.79
CA ALA A 148 11.03 15.53 20.69
C ALA A 148 11.34 16.17 19.32
N GLN A 149 11.44 17.51 19.24
CA GLN A 149 11.83 18.17 18.00
C GLN A 149 13.26 17.79 17.59
N ARG A 150 14.20 17.73 18.54
CA ARG A 150 15.57 17.28 18.26
C ARG A 150 15.61 15.83 17.76
N GLU A 151 14.73 14.97 18.27
CA GLU A 151 14.60 13.59 17.80
C GLU A 151 14.07 13.53 16.35
N GLN A 152 13.03 14.32 16.04
CA GLN A 152 12.51 14.45 14.68
C GLN A 152 13.57 14.99 13.70
N ASP A 153 14.28 16.06 14.08
CA ASP A 153 15.35 16.65 13.26
C ASP A 153 16.49 15.64 13.01
N ALA A 154 16.88 14.88 14.04
CA ALA A 154 17.88 13.83 13.91
C ALA A 154 17.39 12.66 13.05
N ALA A 155 16.09 12.34 13.13
CA ALA A 155 15.47 11.32 12.28
C ALA A 155 15.45 11.76 10.81
N LEU A 156 15.02 12.98 10.53
CA LEU A 156 15.02 13.54 9.19
C LEU A 156 16.43 13.56 8.58
N LYS A 157 17.44 14.03 9.33
CA LYS A 157 18.85 14.01 8.86
C LYS A 157 19.33 12.59 8.52
N TYR A 158 18.98 11.61 9.35
CA TYR A 158 19.31 10.21 9.05
C TYR A 158 18.63 9.74 7.76
N LEU A 159 17.34 10.01 7.59
CA LEU A 159 16.56 9.59 6.42
C LEU A 159 17.08 10.25 5.14
N GLN A 160 17.43 11.53 5.18
CA GLN A 160 18.11 12.25 4.10
C GLN A 160 19.47 11.63 3.77
N GLY A 161 20.22 11.16 4.78
CA GLY A 161 21.50 10.48 4.59
C GLY A 161 21.38 9.13 3.88
N ILE A 162 20.23 8.46 3.95
CA ILE A 162 19.96 7.18 3.27
C ILE A 162 19.05 7.32 2.05
N GLN A 163 18.82 8.54 1.55
CA GLN A 163 17.87 8.81 0.46
C GLN A 163 18.12 7.98 -0.80
N THR A 164 19.39 7.72 -1.17
CA THR A 164 19.73 6.89 -2.33
C THR A 164 19.18 5.46 -2.19
N ARG A 165 19.16 4.93 -0.97
CA ARG A 165 18.63 3.60 -0.67
C ARG A 165 17.10 3.57 -0.61
N LEU A 166 16.48 4.65 -0.16
CA LEU A 166 15.02 4.78 -0.13
C LEU A 166 14.44 5.15 -1.52
N GLY A 167 15.27 5.68 -2.41
CA GLY A 167 14.90 6.15 -3.74
C GLY A 167 14.09 5.14 -4.57
N PRO A 168 14.51 3.87 -4.69
CA PRO A 168 13.76 2.87 -5.43
C PRO A 168 12.36 2.62 -4.87
N TYR A 169 12.18 2.67 -3.54
CA TYR A 169 10.85 2.54 -2.93
C TYR A 169 9.94 3.70 -3.31
N MET A 170 10.50 4.91 -3.35
CA MET A 170 9.77 6.13 -3.74
C MET A 170 9.35 6.11 -5.21
N GLU A 171 10.22 5.66 -6.11
CA GLU A 171 9.88 5.50 -7.53
C GLU A 171 8.74 4.50 -7.70
N GLU A 172 8.81 3.37 -7.00
CA GLU A 172 7.76 2.36 -7.06
C GLU A 172 6.43 2.87 -6.48
N PHE A 173 6.47 3.63 -5.39
CA PHE A 173 5.30 4.31 -4.84
C PHE A 173 4.66 5.28 -5.85
N GLU A 174 5.45 6.15 -6.49
CA GLU A 174 4.97 7.07 -7.53
C GLU A 174 4.45 6.35 -8.78
N ARG A 175 5.02 5.18 -9.10
CA ARG A 175 4.54 4.35 -10.21
C ARG A 175 3.19 3.69 -9.89
N LEU A 176 3.04 3.18 -8.66
CA LEU A 176 1.81 2.54 -8.20
C LEU A 176 0.69 3.56 -7.96
N SER A 177 1.00 4.77 -7.48
CA SER A 177 0.01 5.83 -7.23
C SER A 177 -0.80 6.20 -8.47
N LYS A 178 -0.15 6.17 -9.65
CA LYS A 178 -0.79 6.42 -10.95
C LYS A 178 -1.86 5.39 -11.33
N GLN A 179 -1.86 4.22 -10.69
CA GLN A 179 -2.85 3.15 -10.93
C GLN A 179 -4.03 3.21 -9.97
N VAL A 180 -4.00 4.09 -8.97
CA VAL A 180 -5.06 4.26 -7.98
C VAL A 180 -5.71 5.65 -8.03
N PRO A 181 -6.15 6.16 -9.21
CA PRO A 181 -6.83 7.44 -9.25
C PRO A 181 -8.22 7.35 -8.62
N LEU A 182 -8.69 8.47 -8.06
CA LEU A 182 -10.08 8.65 -7.63
C LEU A 182 -10.96 9.30 -8.71
N LYS A 183 -10.37 9.78 -9.81
CA LYS A 183 -11.04 10.43 -10.94
C LYS A 183 -10.58 9.80 -12.25
#